data_AF-A0A9D3XB09-F1
#
_entry.id   AF-A0A9D3XB09-F1
#
_cell.length_a   1.000
_cell.length_b   1.000
_cell.length_c   1.000
_cell.angle_alpha   90.00
_cell.angle_beta   90.00
_cell.angle_gamma   90.00
#
_symmetry.space_group_name_H-M   'P 1'
#
loop_
_entity.id
_entity.type
_entity.pdbx_description
1 polymer ?
#
loop_
_entity_poly.entity_id
_entity_poly.type
_entity_poly.pdbx_seq_one_letter_code
_entity_poly.pdbx_strand_id
1 'polypeptide(L)'
;MPSDKTIGGGDDSFNTFFSETGAGKHVPRAVFVDLEPTVIDEVRTGTYRQLFHPEQLITGKEDAANNYARGHYTIGKEIIDLVLDRIRKLAEAHWQWQLGVKDSALEELLSLER
;
A
#
# COMPACT_ATOMS: atom_id res chain seq x y z
N MET A 1 8.92 17.37 6.99
CA MET A 1 7.94 17.28 8.09
C MET A 1 8.68 17.62 9.38
N PRO A 2 8.17 18.51 10.24
CA PRO A 2 8.78 18.73 11.54
C PRO A 2 8.69 17.43 12.32
N SER A 3 9.82 16.98 12.86
CA SER A 3 9.90 15.81 13.73
C SER A 3 9.21 16.14 15.05
N ASP A 4 7.96 15.73 15.20
CA ASP A 4 7.29 15.84 16.49
C ASP A 4 7.79 14.71 17.39
N LYS A 5 8.59 15.09 18.39
CA LYS A 5 8.95 14.21 19.50
C LYS A 5 7.78 14.23 20.48
N THR A 6 6.75 13.43 20.23
CA THR A 6 5.74 13.14 21.26
C THR A 6 6.31 12.07 22.20
N ILE A 7 7.00 12.55 23.24
CA ILE A 7 7.27 11.76 24.44
C ILE A 7 5.93 11.48 25.10
N GLY A 8 5.40 10.27 24.88
CA GLY A 8 4.25 9.71 25.60
C GLY A 8 2.89 10.33 25.26
N GLY A 9 2.04 9.55 24.58
CA GLY A 9 0.61 9.84 24.49
C GLY A 9 0.16 10.71 23.32
N GLY A 10 0.79 10.56 22.15
CA GLY A 10 0.17 10.96 20.89
C GLY A 10 -0.90 9.94 20.52
N ASP A 11 -2.10 10.42 20.19
CA ASP A 11 -3.17 9.61 19.64
C ASP A 11 -2.68 8.87 18.37
N ASP A 12 -2.50 7.55 18.47
CA ASP A 12 -2.14 6.64 17.38
C ASP A 12 -3.25 6.54 16.29
N SER A 13 -4.29 7.38 16.32
CA SER A 13 -5.38 7.39 15.34
C SER A 13 -4.89 7.54 13.91
N PHE A 14 -3.77 8.24 13.66
CA PHE A 14 -3.22 8.35 12.31
C PHE A 14 -2.68 7.01 11.77
N ASN A 15 -2.37 6.03 12.63
CA ASN A 15 -1.95 4.69 12.21
C ASN A 15 -3.08 3.89 11.51
N THR A 16 -4.32 4.39 11.59
CA THR A 16 -5.42 3.91 10.75
C THR A 16 -5.15 4.14 9.26
N PHE A 17 -4.54 5.28 8.90
CA PHE A 17 -4.25 5.66 7.51
C PHE A 17 -2.80 5.43 7.11
N PHE A 18 -1.88 5.36 8.07
CA PHE A 18 -0.46 5.20 7.83
C PHE A 18 0.09 3.93 8.49
N SER A 19 1.04 3.26 7.85
CA SER A 19 1.90 2.28 8.50
C SER A 19 3.22 2.93 8.89
N GLU A 20 3.70 2.63 10.09
CA GLU A 20 5.02 3.05 10.53
C GLU A 20 6.04 1.95 10.18
N THR A 21 7.13 2.36 9.54
CA THR A 21 8.29 1.48 9.31
C THR A 21 9.25 1.56 10.48
N GLY A 22 10.09 0.55 10.70
CA GLY A 22 11.10 0.58 11.77
C GLY A 22 12.10 1.75 11.73
N ALA A 23 12.16 2.48 10.62
CA ALA A 23 12.93 3.72 10.47
C ALA A 23 12.17 5.00 10.87
N GLY A 24 10.97 4.88 11.46
CA GLY A 24 10.10 6.01 11.85
C GLY A 24 9.40 6.70 10.67
N LYS A 25 9.45 6.11 9.47
CA LYS A 25 8.76 6.64 8.29
C LYS A 25 7.32 6.15 8.26
N HIS A 26 6.40 7.09 8.08
CA HIS A 26 4.97 6.84 7.91
C HIS A 26 4.65 6.70 6.42
N VAL A 27 4.16 5.52 6.02
CA VAL A 27 3.79 5.18 4.64
C VAL A 27 2.26 5.08 4.57
N PRO A 28 1.59 5.76 3.62
CA PRO A 28 0.14 5.66 3.48
C PRO A 28 -0.32 4.22 3.19
N ARG A 29 -1.44 3.82 3.79
CA ARG A 29 -2.19 2.60 3.45
C ARG A 29 -3.09 2.88 2.24
N ALA A 30 -2.46 3.17 1.10
CA ALA A 30 -3.15 3.51 -0.14
C ALA A 30 -2.64 2.64 -1.30
N VAL A 31 -3.50 2.42 -2.30
CA VAL A 31 -3.14 1.83 -3.59
C VAL A 31 -3.63 2.78 -4.67
N PHE A 32 -2.73 3.17 -5.57
CA PHE A 32 -3.04 3.94 -6.77
C PHE A 32 -3.06 2.98 -7.95
N VAL A 33 -4.15 3.01 -8.70
CA VAL A 33 -4.36 2.13 -9.86
C VAL A 33 -4.80 2.99 -11.02
N ASP A 34 -4.09 2.84 -12.12
CA ASP A 34 -4.46 3.43 -13.40
C ASP A 34 -4.13 2.43 -14.53
N LEU A 35 -4.92 2.46 -15.60
CA LEU A 35 -4.70 1.61 -16.77
C LEU A 35 -3.63 2.17 -17.72
N GLU A 36 -3.29 3.45 -17.55
CA GLU A 36 -2.18 4.09 -18.23
C GLU A 36 -1.16 4.69 -17.23
N PRO A 37 0.10 4.91 -17.62
CA PRO A 37 1.14 5.30 -16.67
C PRO A 37 1.14 6.78 -16.30
N THR A 38 0.56 7.66 -17.12
CA THR A 38 0.77 9.12 -17.08
C THR A 38 0.54 9.72 -15.70
N VAL A 39 -0.64 9.49 -15.10
CA VAL A 39 -1.01 10.09 -13.81
C VAL A 39 -0.18 9.53 -12.65
N ILE A 40 0.12 8.23 -12.67
CA ILE A 40 0.91 7.60 -11.60
C ILE A 40 2.39 7.96 -11.71
N ASP A 41 2.92 8.18 -12.91
CA ASP A 41 4.30 8.62 -13.10
C ASP A 41 4.54 10.03 -12.54
N GLU A 42 3.52 10.91 -12.55
CA GLU A 42 3.56 12.19 -11.84
C GLU A 42 3.67 11.98 -10.32
N VAL A 43 2.99 10.98 -9.75
CA VAL A 43 3.13 10.64 -8.32
C VAL A 43 4.53 10.09 -8.02
N ARG A 44 5.08 9.27 -8.92
CA ARG A 44 6.43 8.68 -8.80
C ARG A 44 7.55 9.70 -8.92
N THR A 45 7.31 10.83 -9.58
CA THR A 45 8.32 11.88 -9.81
C THR A 45 8.04 13.16 -9.02
N GLY A 46 6.84 13.30 -8.46
CA GLY A 46 6.39 14.47 -7.73
C GLY A 46 7.00 14.64 -6.34
N THR A 47 6.53 15.67 -5.63
CA THR A 47 7.01 16.07 -4.30
C THR A 47 6.96 14.93 -3.28
N TYR A 48 5.95 14.06 -3.37
CA TYR A 48 5.73 12.94 -2.45
C TYR A 48 6.22 11.59 -3.00
N ARG A 49 7.12 11.58 -3.99
CA ARG A 49 7.65 10.35 -4.60
C ARG A 49 8.23 9.32 -3.63
N GLN A 50 8.75 9.78 -2.49
CA GLN A 50 9.30 8.90 -1.45
C GLN A 50 8.26 8.51 -0.40
N LEU A 51 7.04 9.06 -0.42
CA LEU A 51 6.03 8.80 0.60
C LEU A 51 5.41 7.41 0.43
N PHE A 52 5.11 7.02 -0.81
CA PHE A 52 4.43 5.78 -1.16
C PHE A 52 5.42 4.64 -1.38
N HIS A 53 4.96 3.40 -1.15
CA HIS A 53 5.72 2.23 -1.56
C HIS A 53 5.55 2.01 -3.07
N PRO A 54 6.60 1.74 -3.87
CA PRO A 54 6.47 1.57 -5.32
C PRO A 54 5.46 0.49 -5.72
N GLU A 55 5.31 -0.57 -4.91
CA GLU A 55 4.32 -1.63 -5.15
C GLU A 55 2.86 -1.19 -4.96
N GLN A 56 2.62 -0.03 -4.34
CA GLN A 56 1.28 0.57 -4.21
C GLN A 56 0.88 1.37 -5.46
N LEU A 57 1.80 1.59 -6.40
CA LEU A 57 1.61 2.42 -7.59
C LEU A 57 1.51 1.51 -8.82
N ILE A 58 0.30 1.14 -9.21
CA ILE A 58 0.03 0.11 -10.23
C ILE A 58 -0.44 0.76 -11.52
N THR A 59 0.28 0.52 -12.61
CA THR A 59 -0.01 1.09 -13.94
C THR A 59 -0.18 -0.01 -14.98
N GLY A 60 -1.20 0.12 -15.82
CA GLY A 60 -1.30 -0.62 -17.08
C GLY A 60 -0.46 0.00 -18.19
N LYS A 61 -0.63 -0.52 -19.41
CA LYS A 61 0.03 -0.01 -20.63
C LYS A 61 -0.94 0.65 -21.61
N GLU A 62 -2.24 0.42 -21.45
CA GLU A 62 -3.27 0.80 -22.38
C GLU A 62 -4.48 1.31 -21.60
N ASP A 63 -5.02 2.47 -22.00
CA ASP A 63 -6.14 3.09 -21.30
C ASP A 63 -7.47 2.34 -21.55
N ALA A 64 -8.53 2.74 -20.84
CA ALA A 64 -9.89 2.30 -21.14
C ALA A 64 -10.54 3.08 -22.31
N ALA A 65 -9.91 4.13 -22.85
CA ALA A 65 -10.45 5.08 -23.82
C ALA A 65 -11.88 5.56 -23.49
N ASN A 66 -12.12 5.96 -22.24
CA ASN A 66 -13.45 6.37 -21.74
C ASN A 66 -14.56 5.32 -21.94
N ASN A 67 -14.21 4.04 -22.11
CA ASN A 67 -15.15 2.95 -22.32
C ASN A 67 -15.20 2.01 -21.11
N TYR A 68 -16.37 1.93 -20.47
CA TYR A 68 -16.61 1.07 -19.32
C TYR A 68 -16.32 -0.41 -19.62
N ALA A 69 -16.74 -0.92 -20.78
CA ALA A 69 -16.52 -2.32 -21.15
C ALA A 69 -15.02 -2.63 -21.31
N ARG A 70 -14.22 -1.63 -21.76
CA ARG A 70 -12.77 -1.78 -21.81
C ARG A 70 -12.18 -1.89 -20.40
N GLY A 71 -12.57 -0.95 -19.54
CA GLY A 71 -12.13 -0.95 -18.14
C GLY A 71 -12.55 -2.20 -17.36
N HIS A 72 -13.75 -2.75 -17.59
CA HIS A 72 -14.26 -3.86 -16.78
C HIS A 72 -13.97 -5.25 -17.37
N TYR A 73 -14.16 -5.45 -18.69
CA TYR A 73 -14.16 -6.79 -19.29
C TYR A 73 -12.91 -7.15 -20.10
N THR A 74 -12.10 -6.17 -20.52
CA THR A 74 -10.96 -6.45 -21.42
C THR A 74 -9.64 -6.01 -20.84
N ILE A 75 -9.39 -4.71 -20.68
CA ILE A 75 -8.10 -4.22 -20.18
C ILE A 75 -8.00 -4.38 -18.67
N GLY A 76 -9.03 -3.98 -17.91
CA GLY A 76 -8.93 -4.06 -16.44
C GLY A 76 -8.91 -5.48 -15.89
N LYS A 77 -9.40 -6.49 -16.64
CA LYS A 77 -9.27 -7.89 -16.22
C LYS A 77 -7.79 -8.34 -16.17
N GLU A 78 -6.92 -7.70 -16.95
CA GLU A 78 -5.50 -8.07 -17.00
C GLU A 78 -4.74 -7.60 -15.76
N ILE A 79 -5.26 -6.57 -15.07
CA ILE A 79 -4.61 -5.95 -13.92
C ILE A 79 -5.29 -6.26 -12.59
N ILE A 80 -6.54 -6.74 -12.61
CA ILE A 80 -7.35 -6.90 -11.39
C ILE A 80 -6.70 -7.85 -10.38
N ASP A 81 -6.10 -8.96 -10.81
CA ASP A 81 -5.46 -9.92 -9.91
C ASP A 81 -4.24 -9.29 -9.19
N LEU A 82 -3.47 -8.48 -9.90
CA LEU A 82 -2.36 -7.71 -9.32
C LEU A 82 -2.88 -6.70 -8.29
N VAL A 83 -3.94 -5.95 -8.62
CA VAL A 83 -4.55 -4.97 -7.72
C VAL A 83 -5.06 -5.65 -6.45
N LEU A 84 -5.77 -6.77 -6.59
CA LEU A 84 -6.28 -7.55 -5.47
C LEU A 84 -5.17 -8.07 -4.57
N ASP A 85 -4.06 -8.56 -5.14
CA ASP A 85 -2.89 -8.97 -4.36
C ASP A 85 -2.30 -7.81 -3.54
N ARG A 86 -2.20 -6.61 -4.11
CA ARG A 86 -1.70 -5.43 -3.38
C ARG A 86 -2.63 -4.97 -2.27
N ILE A 87 -3.94 -4.96 -2.53
CA ILE A 87 -4.95 -4.65 -1.51
C ILE A 87 -4.88 -5.68 -0.37
N ARG A 88 -4.80 -6.97 -0.71
CA ARG A 88 -4.68 -8.06 0.28
C ARG A 88 -3.49 -7.87 1.19
N LYS A 89 -2.29 -7.58 0.64
CA LYS A 89 -1.08 -7.34 1.45
C LYS A 89 -1.24 -6.17 2.43
N LEU A 90 -1.88 -5.08 2.00
CA LEU A 90 -2.13 -3.94 2.90
C LEU A 90 -3.17 -4.26 3.98
N ALA A 91 -4.23 -4.98 3.61
CA ALA A 91 -5.27 -5.40 4.54
C ALA A 91 -4.72 -6.38 5.59
N GLU A 92 -3.90 -7.35 5.17
CA GLU A 92 -3.28 -8.33 6.05
C GLU A 92 -2.29 -7.67 7.02
N ALA A 93 -1.44 -6.76 6.53
CA ALA A 93 -0.55 -5.98 7.40
C ALA A 93 -1.32 -5.09 8.40
N HIS A 94 -2.47 -4.54 8.00
CA HIS A 94 -3.32 -3.77 8.90
C HIS A 94 -4.00 -4.65 9.95
N TRP A 95 -4.49 -5.82 9.54
CA TRP A 95 -5.10 -6.81 10.43
C TRP A 95 -4.11 -7.30 11.49
N GLN A 96 -2.89 -7.64 11.10
CA GLN A 96 -1.82 -8.02 12.02
C GLN A 96 -1.51 -6.91 13.04
N TRP A 97 -1.47 -5.65 12.57
CA TRP A 97 -1.30 -4.50 13.45
C TRP A 97 -2.44 -4.38 14.48
N GLN A 98 -3.71 -4.52 14.06
CA GLN A 98 -4.86 -4.45 14.97
C GLN A 98 -4.85 -5.56 16.03
N LEU A 99 -4.40 -6.76 15.66
CA LEU A 99 -4.30 -7.90 16.58
C LEU A 99 -3.04 -7.88 17.45
N GLY A 100 -2.11 -6.96 17.23
CA GLY A 100 -0.82 -6.94 17.92
C GLY A 100 0.09 -8.13 17.58
N VAL A 101 -0.17 -8.81 16.46
CA VAL A 101 0.63 -9.94 16.00
C VAL A 101 1.88 -9.38 15.32
N LYS A 102 3.04 -9.53 15.97
CA LYS A 102 4.33 -9.19 15.37
C LYS A 102 4.75 -10.32 14.43
N ASP A 103 5.25 -9.98 13.24
CA ASP A 103 5.81 -10.94 12.27
C ASP A 103 6.81 -11.92 12.91
N SER A 104 7.51 -11.50 13.97
CA SER A 104 8.44 -12.35 14.73
C SER A 104 7.78 -13.58 15.35
N ALA A 105 6.51 -13.49 15.78
CA ALA A 105 5.82 -14.62 16.43
C ALA A 105 5.44 -15.71 15.42
N LEU A 106 5.17 -15.33 14.17
CA LEU A 106 4.85 -16.25 13.09
C LEU A 106 6.11 -16.96 12.57
N GLU A 107 7.24 -16.25 12.46
CA GLU A 107 8.53 -16.89 12.16
C GLU A 107 9.00 -17.81 13.30
N GLU A 108 8.80 -17.43 14.57
CA GLU A 108 9.15 -18.27 15.72
C GLU A 108 8.30 -19.55 15.75
N LEU A 109 6.99 -19.45 15.52
CA LEU A 109 6.10 -20.62 15.39
C LEU A 109 6.46 -21.53 14.21
N LEU A 110 6.76 -20.95 13.04
CA LEU A 110 7.21 -21.72 11.86
C LEU A 110 8.61 -22.33 12.04
N SER A 111 9.45 -21.74 12.91
CA SER A 111 10.75 -22.30 13.28
C SER A 111 10.64 -23.45 14.28
N LEU A 112 9.59 -23.46 15.10
CA LEU A 112 9.29 -24.51 16.09
C LEU A 112 8.61 -25.75 15.47
N GLU A 113 8.06 -25.63 14.27
CA GLU A 113 7.49 -26.75 13.50
C GLU A 113 8.51 -27.48 12.58
N ARG A 114 9.81 -27.15 12.68
CA ARG A 114 10.91 -27.89 12.04
C ARG A 114 11.75 -28.64 13.06
#